data_AF-A0A2E0M2U7-F1
#
_entry.id   AF-A0A2E0M2U7-F1
#
_cell.length_a   1.000
_cell.length_b   1.000
_cell.length_c   1.000
_cell.angle_alpha   90.00
_cell.angle_beta   90.00
_cell.angle_gamma   90.00
#
_symmetry.space_group_name_H-M   'P 1'
#
loop_
_entity.id
_entity.type
_entity.pdbx_description
1 polymer ?
#
loop_
_entity_poly.entity_id
_entity_poly.type
_entity_poly.pdbx_seq_one_letter_code
_entity_poly.pdbx_strand_id
1 'polypeptide(L)'
;MDIHDVPGIGGFYTKKEVDALIKAAVDEARAIDEESMRKHNRDATIISMILGFTVLALFVDGLLRILGIIPPFMDIDVDIIDDIIDKVESDIMPMVQDTVKKMPRIR
;
A
#
# COMPACT_ATOMS: atom_id res chain seq x y z
N MET A 1 19.41 50.94 28.18
CA MET A 1 17.94 51.08 28.27
C MET A 1 17.40 50.78 26.90
N ASP A 2 16.61 49.72 26.78
CA ASP A 2 15.80 49.50 25.59
C ASP A 2 14.66 50.53 25.59
N ILE A 3 14.24 51.02 24.42
CA ILE A 3 13.07 51.90 24.31
C ILE A 3 11.81 51.17 24.80
N HIS A 4 11.82 49.84 24.72
CA HIS A 4 10.81 48.91 25.22
C HIS A 4 10.69 48.86 26.76
N ASP A 5 11.71 49.31 27.50
CA ASP A 5 11.71 49.34 28.97
C ASP A 5 11.10 50.63 29.55
N VAL A 6 10.73 51.60 28.70
CA VAL A 6 10.27 52.94 29.11
C VAL A 6 8.74 52.99 29.22
N PRO A 7 8.15 53.34 30.38
CA PRO A 7 6.72 53.47 30.54
C PRO A 7 6.12 54.49 29.55
N GLY A 8 5.12 54.07 28.77
CA GLY A 8 4.40 54.93 27.81
C GLY A 8 4.96 54.96 26.39
N ILE A 9 6.20 54.51 26.15
CA ILE A 9 6.81 54.45 24.80
C ILE A 9 7.25 53.03 24.42
N GLY A 10 7.34 52.11 25.38
CA GLY A 10 7.82 50.76 25.14
C GLY A 10 6.95 49.85 24.29
N GLY A 11 5.73 50.28 23.93
CA GLY A 11 4.86 49.56 23.00
C GLY A 11 5.10 49.87 21.52
N PHE A 12 5.96 50.84 21.19
CA PHE A 12 6.18 51.26 19.81
C PHE A 12 7.45 50.62 19.24
N TYR A 13 7.29 49.92 18.12
CA TYR A 13 8.38 49.33 17.36
C TYR A 13 8.68 50.18 16.12
N THR A 14 9.95 50.30 15.75
CA THR A 14 10.35 50.86 14.47
C THR A 14 10.03 49.89 13.33
N LYS A 15 9.86 50.40 12.11
CA LYS A 15 9.65 49.53 10.94
C LYS A 15 10.74 48.46 10.79
N LYS A 16 12.00 48.80 11.09
CA LYS A 16 13.12 47.86 11.01
C LYS A 16 13.02 46.73 12.03
N GLU A 17 12.57 47.03 13.25
CA GLU A 17 12.35 46.02 14.29
C GLU A 17 11.16 45.13 13.95
N VAL A 18 10.06 45.72 13.47
CA VAL A 18 8.91 44.94 12.99
C VAL A 18 9.30 44.04 11.82
N ASP A 19 10.06 44.54 10.85
CA ASP A 19 10.53 43.74 9.70
C ASP A 19 11.44 42.59 10.15
N ALA A 20 12.30 42.83 11.15
CA ALA A 20 13.15 41.79 11.72
C ALA A 20 12.35 40.71 12.48
N LEU A 21 11.33 41.11 13.24
CA LEU A 21 10.43 40.21 13.95
C LEU A 21 9.59 39.37 12.98
N ILE A 22 9.04 39.99 11.94
CA ILE A 22 8.30 39.29 10.89
C ILE A 22 9.20 38.27 10.20
N LYS A 23 10.43 38.67 9.84
CA LYS A 23 11.39 37.77 9.22
C LYS A 23 11.70 36.57 10.12
N ALA A 24 11.98 36.80 11.40
CA ALA A 24 12.23 35.73 12.35
C ALA A 24 11.05 34.76 12.47
N ALA A 25 9.82 35.28 12.53
CA ALA A 25 8.62 34.46 12.61
C ALA A 25 8.39 33.62 11.34
N VAL A 26 8.65 34.18 10.16
CA VAL A 26 8.54 33.46 8.87
C VAL A 26 9.62 32.39 8.75
N ASP A 27 10.85 32.70 9.16
CA ASP A 27 11.96 31.74 9.15
C ASP A 27 11.69 30.57 10.11
N GLU A 28 11.15 30.85 11.30
CA GLU A 28 10.73 29.82 12.27
C GLU A 28 9.57 28.96 11.73
N ALA A 29 8.54 29.58 11.15
CA ALA A 29 7.42 28.85 10.54
C ALA A 29 7.90 27.89 9.43
N ARG A 30 8.85 28.34 8.60
CA ARG A 30 9.42 27.54 7.51
C ARG A 30 10.24 26.36 8.04
N ALA A 31 11.01 26.56 9.11
CA ALA A 31 11.77 25.48 9.74
C ALA A 31 10.85 24.40 10.33
N ILE A 32 9.76 24.81 10.99
CA ILE A 32 8.75 23.89 11.53
C ILE A 32 8.07 23.10 10.42
N ASP A 33 7.68 23.76 9.33
CA ASP A 33 7.05 23.11 8.18
C ASP A 33 7.99 22.09 7.54
N GLU A 34 9.26 22.41 7.33
CA GLU A 34 10.23 21.45 6.76
C GLU A 34 10.41 20.20 7.62
N GLU A 35 10.49 20.36 8.94
CA GLU A 35 10.60 19.22 9.86
C GLU A 35 9.32 18.37 9.89
N SER A 36 8.15 19.02 9.90
CA SER A 36 6.84 18.38 9.85
C SER A 36 6.67 17.57 8.56
N MET A 37 7.01 18.16 7.42
CA MET A 37 6.92 17.51 6.10
C MET A 37 7.84 16.30 5.99
N ARG A 38 9.06 16.39 6.55
CA ARG A 38 9.98 15.25 6.61
C ARG A 38 9.39 14.08 7.41
N LYS A 39 8.71 14.37 8.53
CA LYS A 39 8.03 13.34 9.33
C LYS A 39 6.85 12.73 8.57
N HIS A 40 6.01 13.57 7.95
CA HIS A 40 4.85 13.12 7.19
C HIS A 40 5.23 12.17 6.05
N ASN A 41 6.30 12.46 5.31
CA ASN A 41 6.77 11.58 4.24
C ASN A 41 7.22 10.21 4.75
N ARG A 42 7.85 10.15 5.93
CA ARG A 42 8.24 8.87 6.56
C ARG A 42 7.01 8.07 6.97
N ASP A 43 6.04 8.72 7.61
CA ASP A 43 4.82 8.07 8.08
C ASP A 43 3.99 7.55 6.89
N ALA A 44 3.82 8.37 5.85
CA ALA A 44 3.16 7.98 4.61
C ALA A 44 3.85 6.77 3.95
N THR A 45 5.19 6.73 3.94
CA THR A 45 5.95 5.60 3.40
C THR A 45 5.63 4.31 4.17
N ILE A 46 5.65 4.36 5.51
CA ILE A 46 5.36 3.19 6.35
C ILE A 46 3.92 2.69 6.13
N ILE A 47 2.95 3.61 6.10
CA ILE A 47 1.55 3.29 5.85
C ILE A 47 1.39 2.64 4.47
N SER A 48 2.03 3.20 3.44
CA SER A 48 1.97 2.66 2.08
C SER A 48 2.57 1.26 1.98
N MET A 49 3.65 0.99 2.72
CA MET A 49 4.26 -0.33 2.78
C MET A 49 3.31 -1.35 3.41
N ILE A 50 2.69 -1.01 4.55
CA ILE A 50 1.72 -1.88 5.22
C ILE A 50 0.52 -2.16 4.29
N LEU A 51 -0.03 -1.11 3.66
CA LEU A 51 -1.14 -1.25 2.72
C LEU A 51 -0.77 -2.12 1.51
N GLY A 52 0.44 -1.95 0.97
CA GLY A 52 0.94 -2.79 -0.12
C GLY A 52 0.99 -4.26 0.28
N PHE A 53 1.50 -4.57 1.48
CA PHE A 53 1.54 -5.93 1.99
C PHE A 53 0.15 -6.50 2.28
N THR A 54 -0.78 -5.72 2.82
CA THR A 54 -2.15 -6.20 3.09
C THR A 54 -2.89 -6.51 1.79
N VAL A 55 -2.77 -5.67 0.76
CA VAL A 55 -3.35 -5.94 -0.56
C VAL A 55 -2.74 -7.19 -1.20
N LEU A 56 -1.40 -7.35 -1.11
CA LEU A 56 -0.74 -8.54 -1.63
C LEU A 56 -1.20 -9.81 -0.89
N ALA A 57 -1.34 -9.76 0.43
CA ALA A 57 -1.83 -10.88 1.22
C ALA A 57 -3.26 -11.27 0.83
N LEU A 58 -4.16 -10.29 0.67
CA LEU A 58 -5.54 -10.51 0.22
C LEU A 58 -5.58 -11.06 -1.22
N PHE A 59 -4.68 -10.61 -2.09
CA PHE A 59 -4.58 -11.14 -3.45
C PHE A 59 -4.14 -12.61 -3.45
N VAL A 60 -3.12 -12.96 -2.66
CA VAL A 60 -2.67 -14.36 -2.53
C VAL A 60 -3.74 -15.24 -1.89
N ASP A 61 -4.49 -14.75 -0.89
CA ASP A 61 -5.65 -15.46 -0.33
C ASP A 61 -6.70 -15.78 -1.39
N GLY A 62 -7.05 -14.79 -2.22
CA GLY A 62 -7.98 -14.97 -3.34
C GLY A 62 -7.45 -15.94 -4.40
N LEU A 63 -6.15 -15.89 -4.74
CA LEU A 63 -5.53 -16.82 -5.68
C LEU A 63 -5.54 -18.26 -5.14
N LEU A 64 -5.15 -18.46 -3.88
CA LEU A 64 -5.12 -19.79 -3.25
C LEU A 64 -6.53 -20.39 -3.10
N ARG A 65 -7.55 -19.54 -2.94
CA ARG A 65 -8.96 -19.94 -2.94
C ARG A 65 -9.40 -20.45 -4.32
N ILE A 66 -9.05 -19.75 -5.40
CA ILE A 66 -9.36 -20.21 -6.77
C ILE A 66 -8.61 -21.50 -7.13
N LEU A 67 -7.41 -21.69 -6.55
CA LEU A 67 -6.61 -22.91 -6.72
C LEU A 67 -7.06 -24.07 -5.80
N GLY A 68 -8.15 -23.95 -5.04
CA GLY A 68 -8.67 -25.04 -4.20
C GLY A 68 -7.76 -25.49 -3.05
N ILE A 69 -6.70 -24.74 -2.73
CA ILE A 69 -5.78 -25.07 -1.61
C ILE A 69 -6.40 -24.65 -0.27
N ILE A 70 -7.19 -23.57 -0.27
CA ILE A 70 -7.85 -23.02 0.93
C ILE A 70 -9.37 -23.18 0.77
N PRO A 71 -10.08 -23.74 1.77
CA PRO A 71 -11.53 -23.94 1.71
C PRO A 71 -12.28 -22.60 1.57
N PRO A 72 -13.43 -22.58 0.89
CA PRO A 72 -14.19 -21.36 0.66
C PRO A 72 -14.65 -20.74 1.98
N PHE A 73 -14.52 -19.41 2.07
CA PHE A 73 -15.00 -18.64 3.21
C PHE A 73 -16.13 -17.72 2.73
N MET A 74 -17.29 -17.79 3.39
CA MET A 74 -18.56 -17.11 3.04
C MET A 74 -19.29 -17.61 1.76
N ASP A 75 -19.39 -18.92 1.53
CA ASP A 75 -20.23 -19.51 0.45
C ASP A 75 -20.01 -18.93 -0.97
N ILE A 76 -18.83 -18.36 -1.25
CA ILE A 76 -18.42 -17.98 -2.60
C ILE A 76 -17.56 -19.12 -3.15
N ASP A 77 -18.22 -20.11 -3.73
CA ASP A 77 -17.59 -21.23 -4.42
C ASP A 77 -17.04 -20.74 -5.78
N VAL A 78 -15.74 -20.45 -5.81
CA VAL A 78 -14.98 -20.14 -7.04
C VAL A 78 -13.99 -21.27 -7.34
N ASP A 79 -14.36 -22.50 -7.00
CA ASP A 79 -13.56 -23.68 -7.33
C ASP A 79 -13.75 -24.02 -8.81
N ILE A 80 -12.92 -23.43 -9.67
CA ILE A 80 -12.85 -23.75 -11.10
C ILE A 80 -12.17 -25.13 -11.31
N ILE A 81 -11.53 -25.67 -10.26
CA ILE A 81 -10.77 -26.91 -10.33
C ILE A 81 -11.65 -28.11 -10.64
N ASP A 82 -12.81 -28.23 -10.00
CA ASP A 82 -13.73 -29.36 -10.22
C ASP A 82 -14.24 -29.35 -11.67
N ASP A 83 -14.64 -28.19 -12.18
CA ASP A 83 -15.05 -27.99 -13.59
C ASP A 83 -13.94 -28.35 -14.60
N ILE A 84 -12.67 -28.10 -14.25
CA ILE A 84 -11.51 -28.44 -15.08
C ILE A 84 -11.25 -29.95 -15.03
N ILE A 85 -11.31 -30.58 -13.86
CA ILE A 85 -11.11 -32.02 -13.70
C ILE A 85 -12.14 -32.79 -14.53
N ASP A 86 -13.41 -32.41 -14.41
CA ASP A 86 -14.50 -33.06 -15.14
C ASP A 86 -14.32 -32.98 -16.67
N LYS A 87 -13.92 -31.80 -17.19
CA LYS A 87 -13.63 -31.62 -18.62
C LYS A 87 -12.39 -32.39 -19.08
N VAL A 88 -11.35 -32.47 -18.26
CA VAL A 88 -10.15 -33.25 -18.58
C VAL A 88 -10.47 -34.75 -18.62
N GLU A 89 -11.29 -35.22 -17.69
CA GLU A 89 -11.74 -36.61 -17.65
C GLU A 89 -12.67 -36.95 -18.83
N SER A 90 -13.59 -36.05 -19.21
CA SER A 90 -14.50 -36.31 -20.32
C SER A 90 -13.80 -36.26 -21.69
N ASP A 91 -12.91 -35.28 -21.90
CA ASP A 91 -12.45 -34.95 -23.24
C ASP A 91 -11.05 -35.51 -23.54
N ILE A 92 -10.15 -35.52 -22.56
CA ILE A 92 -8.74 -35.86 -22.78
C ILE A 92 -8.44 -37.32 -22.43
N MET A 93 -9.00 -37.86 -21.35
CA MET A 93 -8.77 -39.25 -20.95
C MET A 93 -9.12 -40.30 -22.01
N PRO A 94 -10.23 -40.20 -22.76
CA PRO A 94 -10.54 -41.15 -23.82
C PRO A 94 -9.49 -41.12 -24.94
N MET A 95 -9.03 -39.92 -25.30
CA MET A 95 -8.02 -39.74 -26.34
C MET A 95 -6.66 -40.32 -25.93
N VAL A 96 -6.26 -40.13 -24.66
CA VAL A 96 -5.04 -40.72 -24.10
C VAL A 96 -5.15 -42.24 -24.08
N GLN A 97 -6.26 -42.80 -23.61
CA GLN A 97 -6.48 -44.25 -23.58
C GLN A 97 -6.45 -44.88 -24.97
N ASP A 98 -7.09 -44.23 -25.95
CA ASP A 98 -7.08 -44.68 -27.34
C ASP A 98 -5.67 -44.61 -27.94
N THR A 99 -4.91 -43.57 -27.62
CA THR A 99 -3.52 -43.42 -28.07
C THR A 99 -2.63 -44.50 -27.47
N VAL A 100 -2.74 -44.76 -26.16
CA VAL A 100 -2.01 -45.83 -25.46
C VAL A 100 -2.39 -47.22 -26.00
N LYS A 101 -3.68 -47.46 -26.30
CA LYS A 101 -4.14 -48.72 -26.91
C LYS A 101 -3.60 -48.93 -28.33
N LYS A 102 -3.48 -47.85 -29.12
CA LYS A 102 -2.95 -47.89 -30.49
C LYS A 102 -1.43 -47.92 -30.55
N MET A 103 -0.75 -47.65 -29.43
CA MET A 103 0.70 -47.69 -29.37
C MET A 103 1.19 -49.15 -29.49
N PRO A 104 2.03 -49.48 -30.48
CA PRO A 104 2.53 -50.84 -30.65
C PRO A 104 3.38 -51.21 -29.43
N ARG A 105 3.08 -52.34 -28.80
CA ARG A 105 3.93 -52.89 -27.74
C ARG A 105 5.26 -53.30 -28.37
N ILE A 106 6.29 -52.50 -28.15
CA ILE A 106 7.66 -52.85 -28.54
C ILE A 106 8.06 -54.05 -27.68
N ARG A 107 8.31 -55.18 -28.34
CA ARG A 107 8.82 -56.42 -27.75
C ARG A 107 10.31 -56.33 -27.53
#